data_AF-A0A7G8TF06-F1
#
_entry.id   AF-A0A7G8TF06-F1
#
_cell.length_a   1.000
_cell.length_b   1.000
_cell.length_c   1.000
_cell.angle_alpha   90.00
_cell.angle_beta   90.00
_cell.angle_gamma   90.00
#
_symmetry.space_group_name_H-M   'P 1'
#
loop_
_entity.id
_entity.type
_entity.pdbx_description
1 polymer ?
#
loop_
_entity_poly.entity_id
_entity_poly.type
_entity_poly.pdbx_seq_one_letter_code
_entity_poly.pdbx_strand_id
1 'polypeptide(L)'
;MNQTYLFVYTQGLPKNIQACIKADAENIAAFIAKYPSAPVIAFETLNGYFLLNTRLGFIDRCYDQNYLATQLIPVLTPMQMGERSIPEIVTLDYSELTLEDMPPLPDWNAWRDYGILEKDFPAFRQSLLKMSNDNMKTESEEMER
;
A
#
# COMPACT_ATOMS: atom_id res chain seq x y z
N MET A 1 3.79 8.15 0.90
CA MET A 1 2.79 7.29 0.24
C MET A 1 1.87 8.14 -0.63
N ASN A 2 1.91 7.91 -1.93
CA ASN A 2 1.14 8.60 -2.95
C ASN A 2 -0.07 7.81 -3.48
N GLN A 3 -0.56 6.82 -2.74
CA GLN A 3 -1.68 5.97 -3.16
C GLN A 3 -2.99 6.47 -2.55
N THR A 4 -4.10 6.26 -3.27
CA THR A 4 -5.45 6.52 -2.76
C THR A 4 -6.05 5.27 -2.10
N TYR A 5 -5.76 4.10 -2.67
CA TYR A 5 -6.25 2.80 -2.20
C TYR A 5 -5.12 1.76 -2.13
N LEU A 6 -5.29 0.77 -1.26
CA LEU A 6 -4.41 -0.39 -1.13
C LEU A 6 -5.25 -1.66 -1.11
N PHE A 7 -4.68 -2.74 -1.63
CA PHE A 7 -5.11 -4.08 -1.28
C PHE A 7 -4.51 -4.50 0.05
N VAL A 8 -5.35 -5.08 0.90
CA VAL A 8 -4.93 -5.70 2.14
C VAL A 8 -5.41 -7.14 2.19
N TYR A 9 -4.55 -8.03 2.67
CA TYR A 9 -4.92 -9.40 2.96
C TYR A 9 -4.27 -9.94 4.22
N THR A 10 -4.97 -10.85 4.88
CA THR A 10 -4.46 -11.59 6.05
C THR A 10 -4.08 -13.01 5.65
N GLN A 11 -3.07 -13.59 6.29
CA GLN A 11 -2.76 -15.02 6.16
C GLN A 11 -2.66 -15.68 7.54
N GLY A 12 -3.16 -16.91 7.63
CA GLY A 12 -3.05 -17.75 8.82
C GLY A 12 -4.21 -17.58 9.82
N LEU A 13 -5.26 -16.85 9.46
CA LEU A 13 -6.52 -16.85 10.21
C LEU A 13 -7.39 -18.06 9.81
N PRO A 14 -8.37 -18.47 10.66
CA PRO A 14 -9.36 -19.48 10.27
C PRO A 14 -10.10 -19.11 8.98
N LYS A 15 -10.33 -17.81 8.77
CA LYS A 15 -10.80 -17.24 7.52
C LYS A 15 -9.93 -16.04 7.18
N ASN A 16 -9.19 -16.15 6.08
CA ASN A 16 -8.41 -15.03 5.56
C ASN A 16 -9.35 -13.94 5.02
N ILE A 17 -8.94 -12.69 5.21
CA ILE A 17 -9.63 -11.49 4.74
C ILE A 17 -8.83 -10.95 3.55
N GLN A 18 -9.55 -10.44 2.56
CA GLN A 18 -9.02 -9.66 1.45
C GLN A 18 -9.95 -8.46 1.26
N ALA A 19 -9.40 -7.26 1.11
CA ALA A 19 -10.19 -6.04 0.90
C ALA A 19 -9.38 -4.99 0.13
N CYS A 20 -10.09 -4.12 -0.58
CA CYS A 20 -9.57 -2.84 -1.02
C CYS A 20 -9.93 -1.79 0.04
N ILE A 21 -8.95 -1.02 0.50
CA ILE A 21 -9.15 -0.02 1.57
C ILE A 21 -8.57 1.33 1.16
N LYS A 22 -9.09 2.42 1.74
CA LYS A 22 -8.47 3.74 1.63
C LYS A 22 -7.04 3.74 2.20
N ALA A 23 -6.10 4.29 1.46
CA ALA A 23 -4.67 4.28 1.73
C ALA A 23 -4.21 5.42 2.64
N ASP A 24 -4.76 5.51 3.84
CA ASP A 24 -4.31 6.47 4.85
C ASP A 24 -3.88 5.78 6.16
N ALA A 25 -3.10 6.51 6.97
CA ALA A 25 -2.54 5.98 8.20
C ALA A 25 -3.60 5.51 9.21
N GLU A 26 -4.74 6.19 9.29
CA GLU A 26 -5.80 5.84 10.23
C GLU A 26 -6.47 4.53 9.83
N ASN A 27 -6.78 4.35 8.56
CA ASN A 27 -7.45 3.16 8.05
C ASN A 27 -6.53 1.92 8.06
N ILE A 28 -5.25 2.09 7.72
CA ILE A 28 -4.24 1.01 7.81
C ILE A 28 -4.03 0.62 9.27
N ALA A 29 -3.87 1.59 10.17
CA ALA A 29 -3.71 1.32 11.60
C ALA A 29 -4.94 0.63 12.19
N ALA A 30 -6.14 1.07 11.82
CA ALA A 30 -7.39 0.45 12.25
C ALA A 30 -7.48 -1.01 11.81
N PHE A 31 -7.09 -1.32 10.56
CA PHE A 31 -7.05 -2.68 10.05
C PHE A 31 -6.10 -3.56 10.88
N ILE A 32 -4.88 -3.09 11.12
CA ILE A 32 -3.88 -3.84 11.92
C ILE A 32 -4.38 -4.05 13.36
N ALA A 33 -4.88 -3.00 14.01
CA ALA A 33 -5.34 -3.05 15.39
C ALA A 33 -6.63 -3.90 15.57
N LYS A 34 -7.46 -4.01 14.53
CA LYS A 34 -8.67 -4.86 14.54
C LYS A 34 -8.34 -6.35 14.45
N TYR A 35 -7.21 -6.71 13.82
CA TYR A 35 -6.79 -8.10 13.63
C TYR A 35 -5.42 -8.38 14.29
N PRO A 36 -5.26 -8.14 15.60
CA PRO A 36 -3.96 -8.22 16.27
C PRO A 36 -3.39 -9.64 16.31
N SER A 37 -4.24 -10.67 16.20
CA SER A 37 -3.83 -12.08 16.17
C SER A 37 -3.52 -12.62 14.77
N ALA A 38 -3.71 -11.83 13.71
CA ALA A 38 -3.39 -12.27 12.36
C ALA A 38 -1.89 -12.54 12.24
N PRO A 39 -1.47 -13.78 11.88
CA PRO A 39 -0.06 -14.10 11.73
C PRO A 39 0.66 -13.20 10.74
N VAL A 40 0.00 -12.91 9.61
CA VAL A 40 0.46 -11.93 8.62
C VAL A 40 -0.72 -11.07 8.18
N ILE A 41 -0.48 -9.76 8.10
CA ILE A 41 -1.28 -8.81 7.33
C ILE A 41 -0.33 -8.15 6.35
N ALA A 42 -0.67 -8.10 5.07
CA ALA A 42 0.14 -7.45 4.05
C ALA A 42 -0.68 -6.40 3.31
N PHE A 43 -0.02 -5.30 2.95
CA PHE A 43 -0.59 -4.18 2.22
C PHE A 43 0.25 -3.93 0.96
N GLU A 44 -0.42 -3.85 -0.18
CA GLU A 44 0.16 -3.58 -1.48
C GLU A 44 -0.70 -2.61 -2.28
N THR A 45 -0.09 -1.93 -3.24
CA THR A 45 -0.83 -1.10 -4.20
C THR A 45 -1.75 -1.95 -5.06
N LEU A 46 -2.72 -1.32 -5.74
CA LEU A 46 -3.63 -2.06 -6.62
C LEU A 46 -2.93 -2.74 -7.82
N ASN A 47 -1.70 -2.33 -8.13
CA ASN A 47 -0.82 -2.95 -9.13
C ASN A 47 0.27 -3.87 -8.53
N GLY A 48 0.13 -4.26 -7.26
CA GLY A 48 0.95 -5.32 -6.64
C GLY A 48 2.32 -4.88 -6.12
N TYR A 49 2.59 -3.59 -5.97
CA TYR A 49 3.80 -3.12 -5.31
C TYR A 49 3.59 -3.13 -3.79
N PHE A 50 4.41 -3.93 -3.11
CA PHE A 50 4.33 -4.08 -1.66
C PHE A 50 4.65 -2.78 -0.93
N LEU A 51 3.88 -2.46 0.12
CA LEU A 51 4.13 -1.35 1.03
C LEU A 51 4.66 -1.86 2.38
N LEU A 52 3.87 -2.67 3.08
CA LEU A 52 4.21 -3.14 4.42
C LEU A 52 3.55 -4.48 4.76
N ASN A 53 4.10 -5.18 5.75
CA ASN A 53 3.45 -6.30 6.42
C ASN A 53 3.58 -6.23 7.94
N THR A 54 2.82 -7.10 8.58
CA THR A 54 2.89 -7.35 10.02
C THR A 54 3.23 -8.81 10.31
N ARG A 55 3.72 -9.04 11.53
CA ARG A 55 3.76 -10.34 12.19
C ARG A 55 3.04 -10.23 13.53
N LEU A 56 1.98 -11.01 13.70
CA LEU A 56 1.16 -11.00 14.92
C LEU A 56 0.72 -9.56 15.29
N GLY A 57 0.24 -8.81 14.30
CA GLY A 57 -0.23 -7.43 14.48
C GLY A 57 0.86 -6.37 14.62
N PHE A 58 2.14 -6.71 14.72
CA PHE A 58 3.23 -5.73 14.77
C PHE A 58 3.85 -5.52 13.39
N ILE A 59 4.20 -4.28 13.04
CA ILE A 59 4.90 -3.98 11.78
C ILE A 59 6.21 -4.77 11.73
N ASP A 60 6.35 -5.62 10.72
CA ASP A 60 7.58 -6.40 10.46
C ASP A 60 8.46 -5.65 9.44
N ARG A 61 7.84 -5.20 8.34
CA ARG A 61 8.49 -4.39 7.32
C ARG A 61 7.56 -3.31 6.79
N CYS A 62 8.11 -2.14 6.50
CA CYS A 62 7.50 -1.10 5.68
C CYS A 62 8.56 -0.50 4.75
N TYR A 63 8.31 -0.38 3.44
CA TYR A 63 9.28 0.24 2.54
C TYR A 63 9.30 1.77 2.64
N ASP A 64 8.16 2.41 2.92
CA ASP A 64 8.09 3.85 3.16
C ASP A 64 8.38 4.16 4.63
N GLN A 65 9.67 4.24 4.97
CA GLN A 65 10.11 4.52 6.34
C GLN A 65 9.70 5.91 6.85
N ASN A 66 9.59 6.89 5.97
CA ASN A 66 9.14 8.23 6.34
C ASN A 66 7.65 8.21 6.71
N TYR A 67 6.82 7.58 5.89
CA TYR A 67 5.41 7.35 6.21
C TYR A 67 5.23 6.54 7.50
N LEU A 68 6.01 5.47 7.68
CA LEU A 68 5.95 4.65 8.89
C LEU A 68 6.17 5.50 10.15
N ALA A 69 7.25 6.29 10.18
CA ALA A 69 7.65 7.07 11.35
C ALA A 69 6.75 8.28 11.60
N THR A 70 6.33 8.98 10.54
CA THR A 70 5.65 10.28 10.67
C THR A 70 4.13 10.20 10.65
N GLN A 71 3.57 9.12 10.10
CA GLN A 71 2.12 8.98 9.92
C GLN A 71 1.57 7.72 10.59
N LEU A 72 2.12 6.54 10.30
CA LEU A 72 1.52 5.27 10.74
C LEU A 72 1.73 4.96 12.23
N ILE A 73 2.98 4.98 12.72
CA ILE A 73 3.28 4.69 14.14
C ILE A 73 2.50 5.61 15.09
N PRO A 74 2.45 6.94 14.87
CA PRO A 74 1.71 7.85 15.75
C PRO A 74 0.23 7.52 15.97
N VAL A 75 -0.42 6.87 15.00
CA VAL A 75 -1.84 6.48 15.12
C VAL A 75 -2.02 5.01 15.50
N LEU A 76 -1.13 4.12 15.05
CA LEU A 76 -1.19 2.69 15.35
C LEU A 76 -0.89 2.38 16.81
N THR A 77 0.16 2.98 17.39
CA THR A 77 0.57 2.68 18.76
C THR A 77 -0.54 2.95 19.77
N PRO A 78 -1.20 4.13 19.80
CA PRO A 78 -2.31 4.36 20.72
C PRO A 78 -3.49 3.39 20.54
N MET A 79 -3.79 2.96 19.31
CA MET A 79 -4.84 1.98 19.06
C MET A 79 -4.49 0.60 19.63
N GLN A 80 -3.23 0.16 19.47
CA GLN A 80 -2.76 -1.12 20.00
C GLN A 80 -2.66 -1.13 21.52
N MET A 81 -2.34 0.02 22.12
CA MET A 81 -2.30 0.19 23.58
C MET A 81 -3.70 0.35 24.22
N GLY A 82 -4.76 0.47 23.40
CA GLY A 82 -6.11 0.74 23.89
C GLY A 82 -6.34 2.17 24.37
N GLU A 83 -5.38 3.07 24.10
CA GLU A 83 -5.44 4.51 24.43
C GLU A 83 -6.34 5.29 23.45
N ARG A 84 -6.60 4.72 22.28
CA ARG A 84 -7.49 5.25 21.25
C ARG A 84 -8.44 4.16 20.74
N SER A 85 -9.72 4.51 20.54
CA SER A 85 -10.68 3.61 19.89
C SER A 85 -10.29 3.30 18.45
N ILE A 86 -10.45 2.05 18.04
CA ILE A 86 -10.24 1.62 16.65
C ILE A 86 -11.44 2.11 15.81
N PRO A 87 -11.24 2.97 14.80
CA PRO A 87 -12.32 3.45 13.94
C PRO A 87 -12.83 2.35 13.00
N GLU A 88 -13.97 2.61 12.35
CA GLU A 88 -14.47 1.74 11.29
C GLU A 88 -13.51 1.76 10.07
N ILE A 89 -13.29 0.59 9.48
CA ILE A 89 -12.42 0.44 8.32
C ILE A 89 -13.19 0.86 7.07
N VAL A 90 -12.65 1.84 6.34
CA VAL A 90 -13.21 2.30 5.08
C VAL A 90 -12.72 1.37 3.96
N THR A 91 -13.64 0.53 3.46
CA THR A 91 -13.42 -0.38 2.32
C THR A 91 -14.06 0.17 1.06
N LEU A 92 -13.51 -0.17 -0.11
CA LEU A 92 -14.09 0.10 -1.42
C LEU A 92 -14.44 -1.23 -2.11
N ASP A 93 -15.53 -1.26 -2.87
CA ASP A 93 -15.77 -2.35 -3.81
C ASP A 93 -14.82 -2.18 -5.01
N TYR A 94 -13.99 -3.19 -5.28
CA TYR A 94 -13.03 -3.15 -6.37
C TYR A 94 -13.70 -2.96 -7.74
N SER A 95 -14.95 -3.38 -7.90
CA SER A 95 -15.72 -3.19 -9.14
C SER A 95 -16.13 -1.73 -9.40
N GLU A 96 -16.02 -0.85 -8.41
CA GLU A 96 -16.32 0.58 -8.53
C GLU A 96 -15.11 1.40 -9.00
N LEU A 97 -13.93 0.79 -9.10
CA LEU A 97 -12.72 1.48 -9.55
C LEU A 97 -12.78 1.81 -11.04
N THR A 98 -12.37 3.02 -11.37
CA THR A 98 -12.28 3.54 -12.74
C THR A 98 -10.82 3.65 -13.19
N LEU A 99 -10.61 4.04 -14.46
CA LEU A 99 -9.27 4.34 -14.98
C LEU A 99 -8.58 5.48 -14.21
N GLU A 100 -9.34 6.41 -13.62
CA GLU A 100 -8.79 7.51 -12.82
C GLU A 100 -8.26 7.02 -11.46
N ASP A 101 -8.73 5.87 -10.99
CA ASP A 101 -8.29 5.25 -9.75
C ASP A 101 -7.05 4.37 -9.92
N MET A 102 -6.47 4.35 -11.13
CA MET A 102 -5.24 3.60 -11.40
C MET A 102 -4.11 4.11 -10.48
N PRO A 103 -3.50 3.22 -9.69
CA PRO A 103 -2.50 3.64 -8.71
C PRO A 103 -1.27 4.22 -9.42
N PRO A 104 -0.75 5.38 -8.99
CA PRO A 104 0.51 5.88 -9.52
C PRO A 104 1.65 4.95 -9.09
N LEU A 105 2.77 5.02 -9.82
CA LEU A 105 4.00 4.35 -9.36
C LEU A 105 4.33 4.79 -7.92
N PRO A 106 4.61 3.85 -7.00
CA PRO A 106 4.89 4.15 -5.61
C PRO A 106 5.98 5.22 -5.43
N ASP A 107 5.81 6.11 -4.45
CA ASP A 107 6.83 7.07 -4.03
C ASP A 107 7.87 6.45 -3.06
N TRP A 108 7.76 5.16 -2.76
CA TRP A 108 8.74 4.38 -2.00
C TRP A 108 9.41 3.30 -2.84
N ASN A 109 10.57 2.84 -2.38
CA ASN A 109 11.36 1.83 -3.06
C ASN A 109 10.81 0.41 -2.87
N ALA A 110 9.75 0.08 -3.62
CA ALA A 110 9.21 -1.28 -3.70
C ALA A 110 10.19 -2.30 -4.33
N TRP A 111 11.30 -1.83 -4.92
CA TRP A 111 12.32 -2.65 -5.57
C TRP A 111 13.55 -2.91 -4.71
N ARG A 112 13.53 -2.53 -3.43
CA ARG A 112 14.67 -2.72 -2.52
C ARG A 112 15.13 -4.18 -2.47
N ASP A 113 14.20 -5.11 -2.42
CA ASP A 113 14.50 -6.55 -2.42
C ASP A 113 14.99 -7.10 -3.76
N TYR A 114 14.83 -6.32 -4.84
CA TYR A 114 15.31 -6.65 -6.17
C TYR A 114 16.65 -5.95 -6.50
N GLY A 115 17.31 -5.39 -5.48
CA GLY A 115 18.65 -4.82 -5.59
C GLY A 115 18.71 -3.33 -5.94
N ILE A 116 17.57 -2.63 -6.00
CA ILE A 116 17.56 -1.18 -6.18
C ILE A 116 17.84 -0.51 -4.83
N LEU A 117 19.00 0.13 -4.71
CA LEU A 117 19.37 0.85 -3.49
C LEU A 117 18.59 2.17 -3.37
N GLU A 118 18.38 2.65 -2.15
CA GLU A 118 17.64 3.91 -1.90
C GLU A 118 18.19 5.11 -2.65
N LYS A 119 19.53 5.20 -2.79
CA LYS A 119 20.18 6.28 -3.53
C LYS A 119 19.88 6.25 -5.04
N ASP A 120 19.58 5.06 -5.57
CA ASP A 120 19.38 4.82 -7.00
C ASP A 120 17.88 4.85 -7.36
N PHE A 121 17.01 4.65 -6.37
CA PHE A 121 15.55 4.62 -6.54
C PHE A 121 14.97 5.85 -7.25
N PRO A 122 15.36 7.11 -6.95
CA PRO A 122 14.81 8.26 -7.64
C PRO A 122 15.05 8.22 -9.16
N ALA A 123 16.28 7.89 -9.58
CA ALA A 123 16.62 7.78 -11.01
C ALA A 123 15.89 6.60 -11.66
N PHE A 124 15.85 5.45 -10.98
CA PHE A 124 15.13 4.27 -11.44
C PHE A 124 13.64 4.54 -11.64
N ARG A 125 12.97 5.16 -10.66
CA ARG A 125 11.55 5.54 -10.72
C ARG A 125 11.27 6.49 -11.88
N GLN A 126 12.15 7.46 -12.13
CA GLN A 126 11.99 8.37 -13.27
C GLN A 126 12.07 7.65 -14.62
N SER A 127 12.93 6.64 -14.75
CA SER A 127 12.97 5.81 -15.96
C SER A 127 11.68 5.03 -16.16
N LEU A 128 11.11 4.44 -15.09
CA LEU A 128 9.82 3.74 -15.17
C LEU A 128 8.67 4.66 -15.58
N LEU A 129 8.62 5.88 -15.05
CA LEU A 129 7.61 6.87 -15.43
C LEU A 129 7.70 7.25 -16.92
N LYS A 130 8.92 7.39 -17.46
CA LYS A 130 9.12 7.68 -18.89
C LYS A 130 8.63 6.52 -19.76
N MET A 131 8.98 5.28 -19.42
CA MET A 131 8.53 4.09 -20.15
C MET A 131 7.01 3.96 -20.16
N SER A 132 6.35 4.24 -19.03
CA SER A 132 4.88 4.22 -18.95
C SER A 132 4.24 5.25 -19.88
N ASN A 133 4.78 6.46 -19.93
CA ASN A 133 4.25 7.54 -20.79
C ASN A 133 4.47 7.25 -22.28
N ASP A 134 5.60 6.65 -22.64
CA ASP A 134 5.89 6.31 -24.03
C ASP A 134 4.95 5.20 -24.54
N ASN A 135 4.65 4.18 -23.71
CA ASN A 135 3.68 3.13 -24.04
C ASN A 135 2.27 3.71 -24.27
N MET A 136 1.80 4.62 -23.42
CA MET A 136 0.47 5.23 -23.58
C MET A 136 0.36 6.05 -24.88
N LYS A 137 1.44 6.71 -25.31
CA LYS A 137 1.45 7.43 -26.60
C LYS A 137 1.31 6.46 -27.77
N THR A 138 2.03 5.34 -27.75
CA THR A 138 1.96 4.34 -28.83
C THR A 138 0.54 3.75 -28.94
N GLU A 139 -0.10 3.41 -27.82
CA GLU A 139 -1.48 2.90 -27.82
C GLU A 139 -2.49 3.92 -28.36
N SER A 140 -2.33 5.21 -28.02
CA SER A 140 -3.20 6.27 -28.56
C SER A 140 -3.05 6.47 -30.07
N GLU A 141 -1.82 6.39 -30.60
CA GLU A 141 -1.55 6.54 -32.04
C GLU A 141 -2.04 5.35 -32.87
N GLU A 142 -2.15 4.16 -32.27
CA GLU A 142 -2.71 2.96 -32.92
C GLU A 142 -4.24 2.96 -32.93
N MET A 143 -4.90 3.54 -31.92
CA MET A 143 -6.36 3.68 -31.89
C MET A 143 -6.92 4.74 -32.86
N GLU A 144 -6.08 5.68 -33.32
CA GLU A 144 -6.45 6.72 -34.27
C GLU A 144 -6.25 6.33 -35.75
N ARG A 145 -5.76 5.12 -36.05
CA ARG A 145 -5.57 4.59 -37.41
C ARG A 145 -6.66 3.60 -37.81
#